data_AF-A0A0N0M100-F1
#
_entry.id   AF-A0A0N0M100-F1
#
_cell.length_a   1.000
_cell.length_b   1.000
_cell.length_c   1.000
_cell.angle_alpha   90.00
_cell.angle_beta   90.00
_cell.angle_gamma   90.00
#
_symmetry.space_group_name_H-M   'P 1'
#
loop_
_entity.id
_entity.type
_entity.pdbx_description
1 polymer ?
#
loop_
_entity_poly.entity_id
_entity_poly.type
_entity_poly.pdbx_seq_one_letter_code
_entity_poly.pdbx_strand_id
1 'polypeptide(L)'
;MAGHHGSDHEVAAMIGFVQNRNAMDWLRTLNHWVAALGRWSIGTWTPSDALMLEKYDADGRCLFSRSSHARVSNTPMGLWHLLVEM
;
A
#
# COMPACT_ATOMS: atom_id res chain seq x y z
N MET A 1 6.95 8.55 -26.07
CA MET A 1 6.98 7.35 -25.20
C MET A 1 5.58 7.11 -24.69
N ALA A 2 4.92 6.04 -25.13
CA ALA A 2 3.63 5.60 -24.61
C ALA A 2 3.90 4.63 -23.43
N GLY A 3 3.35 4.90 -22.25
CA GLY A 3 3.56 4.04 -21.07
C GLY A 3 3.62 4.74 -19.70
N HIS A 4 3.68 6.08 -19.66
CA HIS A 4 3.79 6.85 -18.42
C HIS A 4 2.46 7.45 -17.93
N HIS A 5 1.30 6.93 -18.34
CA HIS A 5 0.01 7.54 -17.96
C HIS A 5 -0.18 7.68 -16.44
N GLY A 6 0.44 6.81 -15.63
CA GLY A 6 0.42 6.91 -14.18
C GLY A 6 1.57 7.68 -13.52
N SER A 7 2.54 8.22 -14.27
CA SER A 7 3.67 8.95 -13.68
C SER A 7 3.28 10.29 -13.06
N ASP A 8 2.23 10.89 -13.60
CA ASP A 8 1.78 12.24 -13.27
C ASP A 8 0.56 12.22 -12.33
N HIS A 9 0.08 11.03 -11.95
CA HIS A 9 -0.98 10.89 -10.97
C HIS A 9 -0.43 10.99 -9.54
N GLU A 10 -1.01 11.92 -8.78
CA GLU A 10 -0.73 12.11 -7.36
C GLU A 10 -1.42 11.06 -6.48
N VAL A 11 -2.46 10.40 -7.01
CA VAL A 11 -3.25 9.41 -6.30
C VAL A 11 -3.43 8.16 -7.15
N ALA A 12 -3.27 7.01 -6.51
CA ALA A 12 -3.62 5.71 -7.06
C ALA A 12 -4.42 4.90 -6.02
N ALA A 13 -5.06 3.83 -6.48
CA ALA A 13 -5.77 2.89 -5.61
C ALA A 13 -5.46 1.44 -6.00
N MET A 14 -5.38 0.57 -4.98
CA MET A 14 -5.23 -0.87 -5.11
C MET A 14 -6.36 -1.57 -4.37
N ILE A 15 -6.97 -2.57 -5.01
CA ILE A 15 -8.00 -3.41 -4.38
C ILE A 15 -7.43 -4.83 -4.31
N GLY A 16 -7.35 -5.40 -3.12
CA GLY A 16 -6.88 -6.75 -2.87
C GLY A 16 -7.99 -7.62 -2.30
N PHE A 17 -8.12 -8.84 -2.79
CA PHE A 17 -9.06 -9.84 -2.26
C PHE A 17 -8.30 -10.84 -1.38
N VAL A 18 -8.60 -10.83 -0.08
CA VAL A 18 -7.95 -11.67 0.93
C VAL A 18 -8.63 -13.03 0.96
N GLN A 19 -7.92 -14.07 0.51
CA GLN A 19 -8.44 -15.45 0.45
C GLN A 19 -8.05 -16.32 1.65
N ASN A 20 -7.09 -15.88 2.47
CA ASN A 20 -6.62 -16.62 3.63
C ASN A 20 -6.28 -15.63 4.75
N ARG A 21 -6.66 -15.98 5.99
CA ARG A 21 -6.64 -15.10 7.17
C ARG A 21 -7.57 -13.89 7.00
N ASN A 22 -7.36 -12.84 7.80
CA ASN A 22 -8.13 -11.59 7.73
C ASN A 22 -7.26 -10.44 7.16
N ALA A 23 -7.91 -9.33 6.81
CA ALA A 23 -7.29 -8.14 6.24
C ALA A 23 -6.27 -7.49 7.19
N MET A 24 -6.49 -7.57 8.51
CA MET A 24 -5.53 -7.07 9.51
C MET A 24 -4.23 -7.87 9.53
N ASP A 25 -4.30 -9.20 9.35
CA ASP A 25 -3.13 -10.06 9.23
C ASP A 25 -2.34 -9.74 7.95
N TRP A 26 -3.04 -9.44 6.86
CA TRP A 26 -2.41 -9.00 5.61
C TRP A 26 -1.78 -7.63 5.72
N LEU A 27 -2.44 -6.64 6.34
CA LEU A 27 -1.83 -5.34 6.61
C LEU A 27 -0.52 -5.48 7.39
N ARG A 28 -0.52 -6.30 8.45
CA ARG A 28 0.70 -6.60 9.24
C ARG A 28 1.77 -7.28 8.41
N THR A 29 1.40 -8.22 7.56
CA THR A 29 2.32 -8.95 6.67
C THR A 29 2.95 -8.03 5.63
N LEU A 30 2.15 -7.17 4.98
CA LEU A 30 2.63 -6.18 4.01
C LEU A 30 3.63 -5.21 4.66
N ASN A 31 3.29 -4.67 5.84
CA ASN A 31 4.19 -3.77 6.55
C ASN A 31 5.48 -4.46 7.03
N HIS A 32 5.40 -5.75 7.40
CA HIS A 32 6.59 -6.53 7.70
C HIS A 32 7.51 -6.66 6.47
N TRP A 33 6.96 -6.92 5.29
CA TRP A 33 7.74 -6.96 4.05
C TRP A 33 8.34 -5.60 3.69
N VAL A 34 7.59 -4.51 3.80
CA VAL A 34 8.11 -3.14 3.57
C VAL A 34 9.31 -2.85 4.48
N ALA A 35 9.19 -3.18 5.78
CA ALA A 35 10.30 -3.01 6.72
C ALA A 35 11.53 -3.87 6.35
N ALA A 36 11.32 -5.10 5.90
CA ALA A 36 12.39 -5.98 5.44
C ALA A 36 13.09 -5.44 4.19
N LEU A 37 12.33 -4.95 3.20
CA LEU A 37 12.86 -4.34 1.98
C LEU A 37 13.72 -3.10 2.30
N GLY A 38 13.24 -2.23 3.20
CA GLY A 38 14.00 -1.07 3.66
C GLY A 38 15.28 -1.47 4.42
N ARG A 39 15.22 -2.47 5.29
CA ARG A 39 16.39 -2.99 6.02
C ARG A 39 17.47 -3.56 5.10
N TRP A 40 17.07 -4.18 3.99
CA TRP A 40 17.99 -4.76 3.00
C TRP A 40 18.38 -3.79 1.90
N SER A 41 17.94 -2.53 1.99
CA SER A 41 18.22 -1.49 0.98
C SER A 41 17.84 -1.94 -0.44
N ILE A 42 16.74 -2.68 -0.57
CA ILE A 42 16.24 -3.12 -1.87
C ILE A 42 15.51 -1.95 -2.51
N GLY A 43 16.01 -1.48 -3.66
CA GLY A 43 15.41 -0.36 -4.39
C GLY A 43 15.40 0.92 -3.57
N THR A 44 14.28 1.65 -3.63
CA THR A 44 14.08 2.91 -2.89
C THR A 44 13.13 2.75 -1.70
N TRP A 45 12.90 1.52 -1.23
CA TRP A 45 11.98 1.25 -0.13
C TRP A 45 12.53 1.78 1.20
N THR A 46 11.64 2.38 1.97
CA THR A 46 11.91 3.02 3.26
C THR A 46 10.79 2.68 4.24
N PRO A 47 11.01 2.83 5.56
CA PRO A 47 9.95 2.66 6.54
C PRO A 47 8.74 3.60 6.33
N SER A 48 8.92 4.74 5.65
CA SER A 48 7.82 5.65 5.33
C SER A 48 6.86 5.14 4.27
N ASP A 49 7.23 4.09 3.53
CA ASP A 49 6.36 3.47 2.52
C ASP A 49 5.35 2.48 3.15
N ALA A 50 5.35 2.33 4.49
CA ALA A 50 4.43 1.47 5.20
C ALA A 50 2.96 1.92 5.04
N LEU A 51 2.06 0.96 5.04
CA LEU A 51 0.62 1.17 4.96
C LEU A 51 0.10 1.59 6.34
N MET A 52 -0.53 2.75 6.39
CA MET A 52 -1.26 3.26 7.55
C MET A 52 -2.72 2.80 7.49
N LEU A 53 -3.22 2.22 8.58
CA LEU A 53 -4.62 1.84 8.71
C LEU A 53 -5.49 3.11 8.75
N GLU A 54 -6.45 3.22 7.85
CA GLU A 54 -7.44 4.32 7.82
C GLU A 54 -8.77 3.85 8.43
N LYS A 55 -9.24 2.65 8.08
CA LYS A 55 -10.46 2.05 8.64
C LYS A 55 -10.39 0.52 8.57
N TYR A 56 -10.88 -0.16 9.59
CA TYR A 56 -11.23 -1.59 9.52
C TYR A 56 -12.72 -1.76 9.79
N ASP A 57 -13.42 -2.37 8.84
CA ASP A 57 -14.86 -2.63 8.88
C ASP A 57 -15.07 -4.14 8.93
N ALA A 58 -15.23 -4.66 10.15
CA ALA A 58 -15.36 -6.10 10.36
C ALA A 58 -16.67 -6.65 9.77
N ASP A 59 -17.76 -5.89 9.87
CA ASP A 59 -19.08 -6.29 9.35
C ASP A 59 -19.07 -6.30 7.81
N GLY A 60 -18.46 -5.26 7.22
CA GLY A 60 -18.25 -5.17 5.77
C GLY A 60 -17.08 -6.02 5.25
N ARG A 61 -16.40 -6.77 6.13
CA ARG A 61 -15.24 -7.63 5.80
C ARG A 61 -14.18 -6.90 4.98
N CYS A 62 -13.88 -5.66 5.32
CA CYS A 62 -12.92 -4.86 4.56
C CYS A 62 -12.03 -3.94 5.40
N LEU A 63 -10.86 -3.62 4.84
CA LEU A 63 -9.85 -2.75 5.44
C LEU A 63 -9.41 -1.69 4.44
N PHE A 64 -9.45 -0.44 4.87
CA PHE A 64 -8.94 0.71 4.14
C PHE A 64 -7.59 1.10 4.75
N SER A 65 -6.58 1.25 3.91
CA SER A 65 -5.27 1.76 4.33
C SER A 65 -4.67 2.65 3.26
N ARG A 66 -3.65 3.43 3.64
CA ARG A 66 -2.98 4.37 2.75
C ARG A 66 -1.48 4.34 2.97
N SER A 67 -0.72 4.47 1.90
CA SER A 67 0.73 4.71 1.96
C SER A 67 1.10 5.93 1.13
N SER A 68 2.28 6.48 1.36
CA SER A 68 2.84 7.60 0.59
C SER A 68 4.20 7.17 0.04
N HIS A 69 4.42 7.36 -1.26
CA HIS A 69 5.65 6.95 -1.94
C HIS A 69 6.36 8.17 -2.51
N ALA A 70 7.58 8.43 -2.06
CA ALA A 70 8.38 9.55 -2.55
C ALA A 70 8.77 9.35 -4.02
N ARG A 71 8.84 10.44 -4.79
CA ARG A 71 9.30 10.45 -6.18
C ARG A 71 10.49 11.37 -6.33
N VAL A 72 11.44 10.98 -7.19
CA VAL A 72 12.70 11.72 -7.40
C VAL A 72 12.47 13.11 -8.00
N SER A 73 11.43 13.28 -8.82
CA SER A 73 11.20 14.50 -9.60
C SER A 73 9.74 14.96 -9.63
N ASN A 74 8.91 14.49 -8.68
CA ASN A 74 7.49 14.81 -8.65
C ASN A 74 6.95 14.80 -7.20
N THR A 75 5.71 15.26 -7.00
CA THR A 75 5.03 15.15 -5.71
C THR A 75 4.93 13.69 -5.27
N PRO A 76 5.02 13.40 -3.95
CA PRO A 76 4.79 12.05 -3.46
C PRO A 76 3.43 11.52 -3.91
N MET A 77 3.39 10.25 -4.31
CA MET A 77 2.12 9.62 -4.66
C MET A 77 1.45 9.02 -3.44
N GLY A 78 0.19 9.38 -3.21
CA GLY A 78 -0.68 8.68 -2.27
C GLY A 78 -1.26 7.42 -2.90
N LEU A 79 -1.13 6.28 -2.22
CA LEU A 79 -1.74 5.02 -2.66
C LEU A 79 -2.77 4.58 -1.62
N TRP A 80 -4.02 4.50 -2.04
CA TRP A 80 -5.11 3.93 -1.26
C TRP A 80 -5.20 2.42 -1.48
N HIS A 81 -5.50 1.68 -0.43
CA HIS A 81 -5.67 0.24 -0.48
C HIS A 81 -7.01 -0.14 0.14
N LEU A 82 -7.76 -0.98 -0.57
CA LEU A 82 -8.94 -1.66 -0.06
C LEU A 82 -8.64 -3.16 -0.04
N LEU A 83 -8.59 -3.77 1.13
CA LEU A 83 -8.57 -5.22 1.27
C LEU A 83 -9.99 -5.70 1.55
N VAL A 84 -10.49 -6.63 0.74
CA VAL A 84 -11.81 -7.26 0.90
C VAL A 84 -11.59 -8.72 1.24
N GLU A 85 -12.11 -9.19 2.37
CA GLU A 85 -12.01 -10.59 2.77
C GLU A 85 -13.08 -11.42 2.08
N MET A 86 -12.66 -12.54 1.48
CA MET A 86 -13.52 -13.48 0.77
C MET A 86 -13.87 -14.68 1.64
#